data_AF-A0A7J7GL51-F1
#
_entry.id   AF-A0A7J7GL51-F1
#
_cell.length_a   1.000
_cell.length_b   1.000
_cell.length_c   1.000
_cell.angle_alpha   90.00
_cell.angle_beta   90.00
_cell.angle_gamma   90.00
#
_symmetry.space_group_name_H-M   'P 1'
#
loop_
_entity.id
_entity.type
_entity.pdbx_description
1 polymer ?
#
loop_
_entity_poly.entity_id
_entity_poly.type
_entity_poly.pdbx_seq_one_letter_code
_entity_poly.pdbx_strand_id
1 'polypeptide(L)'
;MEDKFDDDHYVILGLPYGEEGAKLSEKEITKAYRKRALEIHPDKRPDHRNAYADIQRLNASYAILKDEKARKDTKLRIRRQSSQQGSKRRKTVNDLEEIEKASEAKAREEEEEEEERIHRKFKEEVTRIRAKQGNRVGPIGIGLEKEKVMRG
;
A
#
# COMPACT_ATOMS: atom_id res chain seq x y z
N MET A 1 -18.52 34.78 -2.54
CA MET A 1 -17.96 33.44 -2.36
C MET A 1 -16.72 33.57 -1.50
N GLU A 2 -16.72 33.05 -0.28
CA GLU A 2 -15.46 32.82 0.44
C GLU A 2 -14.87 31.54 -0.16
N ASP A 3 -13.84 31.69 -0.98
CA ASP A 3 -13.04 30.55 -1.44
C ASP A 3 -12.44 29.88 -0.21
N LYS A 4 -13.06 28.78 0.21
CA LYS A 4 -12.45 27.85 1.17
C LYS A 4 -11.23 27.28 0.48
N PHE A 5 -10.06 27.80 0.82
CA PHE A 5 -8.79 27.22 0.43
C PHE A 5 -8.73 25.80 1.02
N ASP A 6 -8.98 24.79 0.18
CA ASP A 6 -8.82 23.36 0.51
C ASP A 6 -7.33 22.98 0.69
N ASP A 7 -6.43 23.91 0.40
CA ASP A 7 -5.00 23.77 0.63
C ASP A 7 -4.68 23.75 2.14
N ASP A 8 -3.78 22.84 2.52
CA ASP A 8 -3.29 22.73 3.89
C ASP A 8 -2.63 24.05 4.31
N HIS A 9 -3.24 24.74 5.28
CA HIS A 9 -2.76 26.02 5.78
C HIS A 9 -1.32 25.95 6.31
N TYR A 10 -0.89 24.79 6.82
CA TYR A 10 0.50 24.59 7.24
C TYR A 10 1.46 24.71 6.05
N VAL A 11 1.11 24.14 4.89
CA VAL A 11 1.94 24.18 3.68
C VAL A 11 2.09 25.61 3.15
N ILE A 12 1.03 26.42 3.24
CA ILE A 12 1.07 27.82 2.81
C ILE A 12 2.06 28.64 3.64
N LEU A 13 2.19 28.33 4.93
CA LEU A 13 3.19 28.93 5.82
C LEU A 13 4.61 28.34 5.64
N GLY A 14 4.77 27.32 4.79
CA GLY A 14 6.03 26.60 4.60
C GLY A 14 6.35 25.64 5.75
N LEU A 15 5.32 25.11 6.41
CA LEU A 15 5.42 24.11 7.48
C LEU A 15 5.12 22.71 6.93
N PRO A 16 5.58 21.64 7.61
CA PRO A 16 5.23 20.27 7.24
C PRO A 16 3.71 20.06 7.25
N TYR A 17 3.22 19.28 6.29
CA TYR A 17 1.80 18.97 6.13
C TYR A 17 1.34 17.89 7.11
N GLY A 18 0.03 17.78 7.32
CA GLY A 18 -0.56 16.68 8.06
C GLY A 18 -0.23 16.66 9.56
N GLU A 19 0.04 15.47 10.12
CA GLU A 19 0.17 15.31 11.58
C GLU A 19 1.37 16.05 12.16
N GLU A 20 2.44 16.21 11.39
CA GLU A 20 3.63 16.96 11.80
C GLU A 20 3.32 18.46 11.92
N GLY A 21 2.62 19.03 10.93
CA GLY A 21 2.13 20.41 11.00
C GLY A 21 1.19 20.64 12.18
N ALA A 22 0.27 19.70 12.41
CA ALA A 22 -0.71 19.77 13.50
C ALA A 22 -0.10 19.64 14.92
N LYS A 23 1.16 19.23 15.05
CA LYS A 23 1.91 19.19 16.32
C LYS A 23 2.64 20.49 16.63
N LEU A 24 2.86 21.35 15.63
CA LEU A 24 3.56 22.62 15.80
C LEU A 24 2.81 23.56 16.73
N SER A 25 3.55 24.30 17.53
CA SER A 25 3.07 25.34 18.43
C SER A 25 2.78 26.65 17.69
N GLU A 26 1.97 27.53 18.31
CA GLU A 26 1.66 28.86 17.75
C GLU A 26 2.90 29.72 17.52
N LYS A 27 3.93 29.52 18.36
CA LYS A 27 5.22 30.21 18.23
C LYS A 27 5.93 29.82 16.95
N GLU A 28 5.91 28.54 16.59
CA GLU A 28 6.50 28.04 15.35
C GLU A 28 5.71 28.50 14.13
N ILE A 29 4.38 28.47 14.21
CA ILE A 29 3.47 28.99 13.18
C ILE A 29 3.74 30.48 12.94
N THR A 30 3.84 31.28 14.00
CA THR A 30 4.14 32.72 13.88
C THR A 30 5.53 32.98 13.32
N LYS A 31 6.53 32.18 13.69
CA LYS A 31 7.89 32.27 13.15
C LYS A 31 7.91 31.98 11.65
N ALA A 32 7.22 30.93 11.22
CA ALA A 32 7.10 30.56 9.81
C ALA A 32 6.38 31.63 9.00
N TYR A 33 5.27 32.16 9.51
CA TYR A 33 4.54 33.29 8.91
C TYR A 33 5.45 34.50 8.66
N ARG A 34 6.22 34.93 9.68
CA ARG A 34 7.14 36.07 9.53
C ARG A 34 8.21 35.82 8.49
N LYS A 35 8.80 34.62 8.49
CA LYS A 35 9.81 34.23 7.49
C LYS A 35 9.21 34.29 6.07
N ARG A 36 8.04 33.69 5.89
CA ARG A 36 7.39 33.60 4.59
C ARG A 36 6.89 34.94 4.08
N ALA A 37 6.38 35.80 4.95
CA ALA A 37 5.97 37.16 4.60
C ALA A 37 7.14 37.99 4.05
N LEU A 38 8.34 37.84 4.62
CA LEU A 38 9.55 38.51 4.13
C LEU A 38 10.03 37.97 2.78
N GLU A 39 9.80 36.69 2.48
CA GLU A 39 10.17 36.06 1.21
C GLU A 39 9.23 36.45 0.06
N ILE A 40 7.97 36.73 0.35
CA ILE A 40 6.94 37.05 -0.65
C ILE A 40 6.75 38.59 -0.78
N HIS A 41 7.35 39.38 0.10
CA HIS A 41 7.16 40.84 0.13
C HIS A 41 7.42 41.50 -1.24
N PRO A 42 6.50 42.34 -1.75
CA PRO A 42 6.60 42.93 -3.10
C PRO A 42 7.84 43.82 -3.25
N ASP A 43 8.31 44.44 -2.17
CA ASP A 43 9.55 45.24 -2.14
C ASP A 43 10.79 44.43 -2.53
N LYS A 44 10.85 43.14 -2.16
CA LYS A 44 11.97 42.24 -2.51
C LYS A 44 11.75 41.49 -3.82
N ARG A 45 10.52 41.47 -4.33
CA ARG A 45 10.11 40.72 -5.53
C ARG A 45 9.19 41.57 -6.43
N PRO A 46 9.67 42.72 -6.94
CA PRO A 46 8.86 43.64 -7.74
C PRO A 46 8.35 43.01 -9.05
N ASP A 47 9.06 42.03 -9.60
CA ASP A 47 8.69 41.35 -10.86
C ASP A 47 7.62 40.25 -10.69
N HIS A 48 7.29 39.88 -9.45
CA HIS A 48 6.28 38.85 -9.18
C HIS A 48 4.87 39.44 -9.18
N ARG A 49 4.20 39.35 -10.33
CA ARG A 49 2.80 39.78 -10.52
C ARG A 49 1.81 39.20 -9.50
N ASN A 50 2.10 38.04 -8.92
CA ASN A 50 1.22 37.35 -7.97
C ASN A 50 1.61 37.55 -6.49
N ALA A 51 2.63 38.35 -6.17
CA ALA A 51 3.11 38.55 -4.80
C ALA A 51 2.00 39.01 -3.83
N TYR A 52 1.09 39.86 -4.32
CA TYR A 52 -0.06 40.33 -3.53
C TYR A 52 -1.04 39.19 -3.19
N ALA A 53 -1.40 38.36 -4.17
CA ALA A 53 -2.28 37.22 -3.96
C ALA A 53 -1.66 36.19 -2.99
N ASP A 54 -0.35 35.96 -3.10
CA ASP A 54 0.38 35.04 -2.22
C ASP A 54 0.42 35.56 -0.77
N ILE A 55 0.60 36.88 -0.57
CA ILE A 55 0.53 37.51 0.77
C ILE A 55 -0.89 37.42 1.35
N GLN A 56 -1.92 37.64 0.54
CA GLN A 56 -3.31 37.47 0.98
C GLN A 56 -3.58 36.03 1.43
N ARG A 57 -3.12 35.03 0.67
CA ARG A 57 -3.22 33.61 1.03
C ARG A 57 -2.47 33.28 2.32
N LEU A 58 -1.27 33.84 2.48
CA LEU A 58 -0.47 33.67 3.68
C LEU A 58 -1.17 34.25 4.93
N ASN A 59 -1.73 35.46 4.80
CA ASN A 59 -2.47 36.12 5.88
C ASN A 59 -3.74 35.35 6.28
N ALA A 60 -4.52 34.89 5.29
CA ALA A 60 -5.71 34.08 5.53
C ALA A 60 -5.38 32.78 6.27
N SER A 61 -4.32 32.09 5.83
CA SER A 61 -3.86 30.85 6.46
C SER A 61 -3.36 31.08 7.88
N TYR A 62 -2.63 32.16 8.13
CA TYR A 62 -2.19 32.52 9.47
C TYR A 62 -3.37 32.86 10.40
N ALA A 63 -4.39 33.56 9.90
CA ALA A 63 -5.59 33.87 10.69
C ALA A 63 -6.33 32.60 11.14
N ILE A 64 -6.45 31.61 10.24
CA ILE A 64 -7.06 30.31 10.53
C ILE A 64 -6.24 29.51 11.55
N LEU A 65 -4.91 29.48 11.41
CA LEU A 65 -4.05 28.75 12.33
C LEU A 65 -3.88 29.43 13.69
N LYS A 66 -4.11 30.74 13.77
CA LYS A 66 -4.12 31.52 15.01
C LYS A 66 -5.41 31.33 15.80
N ASP A 67 -6.54 31.11 15.14
CA ASP A 67 -7.79 30.75 15.80
C ASP A 67 -7.73 29.30 16.32
N GLU A 68 -7.79 29.12 17.63
CA GLU A 68 -7.75 27.82 18.29
C GLU A 68 -8.87 26.88 17.79
N LYS A 69 -10.06 27.42 17.50
CA LYS A 69 -11.20 26.64 17.01
C LYS A 69 -10.92 26.12 15.60
N ALA A 70 -10.46 26.98 14.71
CA ALA A 70 -10.19 26.63 13.33
C ALA A 70 -8.93 25.74 13.19
N ARG A 71 -7.95 25.91 14.07
CA ARG A 71 -6.81 25.00 14.21
C ARG A 71 -7.22 23.60 14.67
N LYS A 72 -8.13 23.51 15.64
CA LYS A 72 -8.68 22.22 16.09
C LYS A 72 -9.44 21.51 14.97
N ASP A 73 -10.23 22.24 14.18
CA ASP A 73 -10.92 21.68 13.02
C ASP A 73 -9.94 21.15 11.96
N THR A 74 -8.91 21.93 11.64
CA THR A 74 -7.82 21.51 10.72
C THR A 74 -7.14 20.23 11.22
N LYS A 75 -6.80 20.15 12.52
CA LYS A 75 -6.21 18.95 13.13
C LYS A 75 -7.15 17.75 13.08
N LEU A 76 -8.45 17.95 13.29
CA LEU A 76 -9.45 16.90 13.20
C LEU A 76 -9.60 16.41 11.76
N ARG A 77 -9.56 17.31 10.78
CA ARG A 77 -9.61 17.00 9.34
C ARG A 77 -8.43 16.14 8.92
N ILE A 78 -7.22 16.51 9.33
CA ILE A 78 -5.98 15.75 9.09
C ILE A 78 -6.09 14.34 9.68
N ARG A 79 -6.56 14.21 10.92
CA ARG A 79 -6.77 12.91 11.58
C ARG A 79 -7.86 12.05 10.90
N ARG A 80 -8.89 12.69 10.36
CA ARG A 80 -9.97 11.99 9.65
C ARG A 80 -9.47 11.46 8.30
N GLN A 81 -8.68 12.24 7.57
CA GLN A 81 -8.08 11.79 6.32
C GLN A 81 -7.12 10.61 6.53
N SER A 82 -6.28 10.65 7.57
CA SER A 82 -5.36 9.54 7.88
C SER A 82 -6.11 8.25 8.25
N SER A 83 -7.19 8.34 9.03
CA SER A 83 -8.01 7.17 9.37
C SER A 83 -8.78 6.60 8.17
N GLN A 84 -9.31 7.44 7.28
CA GLN A 84 -9.96 6.98 6.04
C GLN A 84 -8.98 6.29 5.08
N GLN A 85 -7.72 6.72 5.02
CA GLN A 85 -6.68 6.01 4.27
C GLN A 85 -6.38 4.63 4.87
N GLY A 86 -6.41 4.48 6.19
CA GLY A 86 -6.21 3.20 6.87
C GLY A 86 -7.26 2.13 6.51
N SER A 87 -8.52 2.53 6.33
CA SER A 87 -9.59 1.60 5.91
C SER A 87 -9.47 1.19 4.44
N LYS A 88 -9.05 2.12 3.56
CA LYS A 88 -8.83 1.81 2.14
C LYS A 88 -7.66 0.84 1.96
N ARG A 89 -6.55 1.06 2.68
CA ARG A 89 -5.38 0.15 2.67
C ARG A 89 -5.74 -1.28 3.10
N ARG A 90 -6.55 -1.43 4.15
CA ARG A 90 -7.00 -2.76 4.59
C ARG A 90 -7.81 -3.49 3.52
N LYS A 91 -8.74 -2.80 2.86
CA LYS A 91 -9.52 -3.40 1.77
C LYS A 91 -8.61 -3.86 0.62
N THR A 92 -7.71 -3.01 0.17
CA THR A 92 -6.80 -3.38 -0.93
C THR A 92 -5.88 -4.54 -0.60
N VAL A 93 -5.46 -4.68 0.66
CA VAL A 93 -4.62 -5.81 1.09
C VAL A 93 -5.43 -7.11 1.06
N ASN A 94 -6.66 -7.10 1.59
CA ASN A 94 -7.52 -8.27 1.54
C ASN A 94 -7.85 -8.67 0.08
N ASP A 95 -8.17 -7.69 -0.77
CA ASP A 95 -8.47 -7.95 -2.18
C ASP A 95 -7.27 -8.60 -2.90
N LEU A 96 -6.03 -8.21 -2.57
CA LEU A 96 -4.82 -8.81 -3.13
C LEU A 96 -4.55 -10.22 -2.61
N GLU A 97 -4.77 -10.45 -1.31
CA GLU A 97 -4.61 -11.77 -0.68
C GLU A 97 -5.60 -12.78 -1.25
N GLU A 98 -6.83 -12.36 -1.54
CA GLU A 98 -7.83 -13.21 -2.20
C GLU A 98 -7.41 -13.59 -3.62
N ILE A 99 -6.82 -12.65 -4.38
CA ILE A 99 -6.33 -12.91 -5.74
C ILE A 99 -5.16 -13.90 -5.71
N GLU A 100 -4.19 -13.71 -4.82
CA GLU A 100 -3.03 -14.59 -4.68
C GLU A 100 -3.48 -16.02 -4.37
N LYS A 101 -4.34 -16.18 -3.36
CA LYS A 101 -4.87 -17.48 -2.96
C LYS A 101 -5.67 -18.17 -4.08
N ALA A 102 -6.47 -17.42 -4.83
CA ALA A 102 -7.21 -17.96 -5.97
C ALA A 102 -6.26 -18.40 -7.10
N SER A 103 -5.19 -17.64 -7.34
CA SER A 103 -4.18 -18.00 -8.34
C SER A 103 -3.39 -19.25 -7.95
N GLU A 104 -3.01 -19.37 -6.67
CA GLU A 104 -2.34 -20.56 -6.14
C GLU A 104 -3.23 -21.79 -6.18
N ALA A 105 -4.51 -21.65 -5.79
CA ALA A 105 -5.47 -22.75 -5.87
C ALA A 105 -5.63 -23.25 -7.31
N LYS A 106 -5.72 -22.32 -8.27
CA LYS A 106 -5.80 -22.66 -9.69
C LYS A 106 -4.53 -23.35 -10.20
N ALA A 107 -3.35 -22.85 -9.83
CA ALA A 107 -2.08 -23.47 -10.22
C ALA A 107 -1.96 -24.89 -9.65
N ARG A 108 -2.41 -25.11 -8.42
CA ARG A 108 -2.42 -26.42 -7.77
C ARG A 108 -3.39 -27.40 -8.45
N GLU A 109 -4.57 -26.92 -8.83
CA GLU A 109 -5.56 -27.72 -9.57
C GLU A 109 -5.00 -28.12 -10.94
N GLU A 110 -4.37 -27.19 -11.67
CA GLU A 110 -3.70 -27.47 -12.94
C GLU A 110 -2.54 -28.50 -12.78
N GLU A 111 -1.79 -28.43 -11.68
CA GLU A 111 -0.72 -29.39 -11.37
C GLU A 111 -1.28 -30.78 -11.04
N GLU A 112 -2.33 -30.88 -10.21
CA GLU A 112 -3.02 -32.13 -9.90
C GLU A 112 -3.61 -32.77 -11.18
N GLU A 113 -4.25 -31.98 -12.05
CA GLU A 113 -4.76 -32.45 -13.34
C GLU A 113 -3.63 -32.95 -14.26
N GLU A 114 -2.47 -32.28 -14.26
CA GLU A 114 -1.32 -32.71 -15.03
C GLU A 114 -0.71 -34.01 -14.47
N GLU A 115 -0.58 -34.14 -13.15
CA GLU A 115 -0.13 -35.35 -12.48
C GLU A 115 -1.06 -36.55 -12.79
N GLU A 116 -2.38 -36.35 -12.71
CA GLU A 116 -3.36 -37.38 -13.07
C GLU A 116 -3.25 -37.78 -14.54
N ARG A 117 -3.06 -36.80 -15.44
CA ARG A 117 -2.86 -37.05 -16.87
C ARG A 117 -1.58 -37.85 -17.13
N ILE A 118 -0.50 -37.52 -16.44
CA ILE A 118 0.76 -38.26 -16.50
C ILE A 118 0.56 -39.68 -15.98
N HIS A 119 -0.11 -39.84 -14.82
CA HIS A 119 -0.38 -41.14 -14.22
C HIS A 119 -1.26 -42.03 -15.12
N ARG A 120 -2.30 -41.46 -15.72
CA ARG A 120 -3.17 -42.16 -16.68
C ARG A 120 -2.39 -42.67 -17.88
N LYS A 121 -1.58 -41.80 -18.51
CA LYS A 121 -0.72 -42.18 -19.65
C LYS A 121 0.29 -43.25 -19.27
N PHE A 122 0.90 -43.13 -18.10
CA PHE A 122 1.84 -44.14 -17.60
C PHE A 122 1.18 -45.50 -17.43
N LYS A 123 -0.02 -45.55 -16.84
CA LYS A 123 -0.80 -46.78 -16.66
C LYS A 123 -1.18 -47.43 -18.00
N GLU A 124 -1.59 -46.64 -18.98
CA GLU A 124 -1.86 -47.12 -20.34
C GLU A 124 -0.61 -47.70 -21.02
N GLU A 125 0.55 -47.04 -20.90
CA GLU A 125 1.78 -47.55 -21.50
C GLU A 125 2.25 -48.84 -20.80
N VAL A 126 2.14 -48.94 -19.48
CA VAL A 126 2.46 -50.17 -18.72
C VAL A 126 1.57 -51.32 -19.16
N THR A 127 0.26 -51.11 -19.29
CA THR A 127 -0.67 -52.15 -19.74
C THR A 127 -0.39 -52.58 -21.19
N ARG A 128 -0.08 -51.63 -22.07
CA ARG A 128 0.35 -51.88 -23.45
C ARG A 128 1.66 -52.66 -23.54
N ILE A 129 2.68 -52.32 -22.74
CA ILE A 129 3.94 -53.07 -22.68
C ILE A 129 3.68 -54.49 -22.18
N ARG A 130 2.86 -54.66 -21.14
CA ARG A 130 2.53 -55.97 -20.58
C ARG A 130 1.76 -56.85 -21.58
N ALA A 131 0.87 -56.25 -22.38
CA ALA A 131 0.17 -56.94 -23.46
C ALA A 131 1.11 -57.31 -24.62
N LYS A 132 2.07 -56.45 -24.97
CA LYS A 132 3.10 -56.73 -25.99
C LYS A 132 4.17 -57.72 -25.53
N GLN A 133 4.45 -57.78 -24.23
CA GLN A 133 5.37 -58.72 -23.59
C GLN A 133 4.69 -60.00 -23.11
N GLY A 134 3.54 -60.37 -23.69
CA GLY A 134 2.85 -61.64 -23.47
C GLY A 134 3.65 -62.91 -23.83
N ASN A 135 4.99 -62.89 -23.86
CA ASN A 135 5.78 -64.11 -23.87
C ASN A 135 7.23 -64.04 -23.33
N ARG A 136 7.67 -63.03 -22.56
CA ARG A 136 8.97 -63.13 -21.86
C ARG A 136 8.97 -62.41 -20.52
N VAL A 137 9.60 -63.06 -19.54
CA VAL A 137 9.95 -62.63 -18.17
C VAL A 137 8.88 -62.95 -17.11
N GLY A 138 9.19 -63.98 -16.32
CA GLY A 138 8.47 -64.40 -15.11
C GLY A 138 8.66 -63.42 -13.93
N PRO A 139 8.17 -63.75 -12.73
CA PRO A 139 7.97 -62.80 -11.66
C PRO A 139 9.31 -62.28 -11.12
N ILE A 140 9.62 -61.01 -11.35
CA ILE A 140 10.70 -60.30 -10.67
C ILE A 140 10.15 -59.87 -9.31
N GLY A 141 10.48 -60.63 -8.27
CA GLY A 141 10.21 -60.26 -6.88
C GLY A 141 11.05 -59.05 -6.48
N ILE A 142 10.40 -57.91 -6.28
CA ILE A 142 11.01 -56.72 -5.69
C ILE A 142 10.80 -56.85 -4.18
N GLY A 143 11.85 -57.29 -3.49
CA GLY A 143 11.90 -57.35 -2.03
C GLY A 143 11.87 -55.95 -1.44
N LEU A 144 10.78 -55.63 -0.74
CA LEU A 144 10.72 -54.48 0.17
C LEU A 144 11.55 -54.80 1.42
N GLU A 145 12.80 -54.35 1.46
CA GLU A 145 13.55 -54.26 2.71
C GLU A 145 12.91 -53.19 3.61
N LYS A 146 12.28 -53.64 4.70
CA LYS A 146 11.88 -52.78 5.81
C LYS A 146 13.11 -52.54 6.69
N GLU A 147 13.75 -51.39 6.53
CA GLU A 147 14.79 -50.96 7.46
C GLU A 147 14.16 -50.59 8.81
N LYS A 148 14.41 -51.45 9.79
CA LYS A 148 14.05 -51.29 11.19
C LYS A 148 15.10 -50.41 11.86
N VAL A 149 14.86 -49.11 11.94
CA VAL A 149 15.67 -48.23 12.80
C VAL A 149 15.09 -48.29 14.21
N MET A 150 15.79 -49.00 15.11
CA MET A 150 15.58 -48.95 16.54
C MET A 150 16.94 -48.85 17.22
N ARG A 151 17.07 -47.84 18.10
CA ARG A 151 17.92 -47.71 19.31
C ARG A 151 18.92 -46.55 19.28
N GLY A 152 18.86 -45.78 20.37
CA GLY A 152 19.77 -44.72 20.78
C GLY A 152 19.06 -43.79 21.74
#